data_AF-A0A934VGH1-F1
#
_entry.id   AF-A0A934VGH1-F1
#
_cell.length_a   1.000
_cell.length_b   1.000
_cell.length_c   1.000
_cell.angle_alpha   90.00
_cell.angle_beta   90.00
_cell.angle_gamma   90.00
#
_symmetry.space_group_name_H-M   'P 1'
#
loop_
_entity.id
_entity.type
_entity.pdbx_description
1 polymer ?
#
loop_
_entity_poly.entity_id
_entity_poly.type
_entity_poly.pdbx_seq_one_letter_code
_entity_poly.pdbx_strand_id
1 'polypeptide(L)'
;MAKAACMALGMLAGWHSAQAQDDAFDPGLQHTENPPMVINTRQPPPVPVPTDDFEVRRGYRVISTLDEFREVTKKSNQKIRMKPGIYRATKADPPVTFPLETSRLSKSRDVKPSYQEHIFAVNGSNNYFDLRGVVIETPVSVQSKLTGRVHVSDSWHINGSGNVFIGGYFRNVLDMPYPTYQVTGNEFEIRGDRNRFFDCIFVIKGSVPYGYTDFYGKGAGSFGRLNKHCFMSIDRANGTELIRCQVYQQSFGHCVHFHTVDGALIQDCLFTGTLRPTDDIFNEVVGRAVEHDFHMLYRKKQPIPRGEVIPLTEDGIRSYEDVKNIRVVNTTVERMRGAIQLLCTGDVTLENVTVLESGDFSFDVSSTPGSRIIMKDCKGDVAYNPLFNLTRGDLPKGATYEVTLLSPPEGSKPTPRSSLGKICGHKCTFIIKDGTTRPLAEGTNYLNCGGDKELTDSTIDNQSTAKLILHKNVRNCTIRSKGPVEDNGSGNRVIQR
;
A
#
# COMPACT_ATOMS: atom_id res chain seq x y z
N MET A 1 -53.30 -33.80 29.81
CA MET A 1 -51.92 -33.88 30.35
C MET A 1 -51.03 -34.56 29.30
N ALA A 2 -49.80 -34.05 29.11
CA ALA A 2 -48.72 -34.52 28.21
C ALA A 2 -49.00 -34.42 26.69
N LYS A 3 -48.63 -33.33 26.02
CA LYS A 3 -47.30 -32.91 25.46
C LYS A 3 -46.87 -33.69 24.21
N ALA A 4 -47.10 -33.04 23.07
CA ALA A 4 -46.56 -33.34 21.76
C ALA A 4 -45.09 -32.88 21.62
N ALA A 5 -44.29 -33.65 20.90
CA ALA A 5 -42.92 -33.31 20.51
C ALA A 5 -42.92 -32.74 19.08
N CYS A 6 -42.65 -31.43 18.96
CA CYS A 6 -42.26 -30.81 17.69
C CYS A 6 -40.74 -30.92 17.54
N MET A 7 -40.28 -31.57 16.46
CA MET A 7 -38.93 -31.38 15.94
C MET A 7 -38.88 -30.05 15.18
N ALA A 8 -38.09 -29.11 15.68
CA ALA A 8 -37.71 -27.90 14.93
C ALA A 8 -36.32 -28.12 14.32
N LEU A 9 -36.24 -27.98 12.99
CA LEU A 9 -35.00 -27.83 12.24
C LEU A 9 -34.28 -26.54 12.67
N GLY A 10 -33.08 -26.67 13.24
CA GLY A 10 -32.13 -25.58 13.36
C GLY A 10 -31.14 -25.62 12.19
N MET A 11 -31.33 -24.77 11.19
CA MET A 11 -30.28 -24.47 10.21
C MET A 11 -29.48 -23.26 10.71
N LEU A 12 -28.30 -23.55 11.30
CA LEU A 12 -27.23 -22.60 11.56
C LEU A 12 -26.51 -22.31 10.24
N ALA A 13 -26.73 -21.13 9.68
CA ALA A 13 -25.96 -20.62 8.55
C ALA A 13 -24.73 -19.85 9.05
N GLY A 14 -23.58 -20.55 9.02
CA GLY A 14 -22.35 -20.06 8.38
C GLY A 14 -21.82 -18.67 8.71
N TRP A 15 -21.72 -18.28 9.98
CA TRP A 15 -20.65 -17.38 10.38
C TRP A 15 -19.36 -18.19 10.39
N HIS A 16 -18.45 -17.87 9.49
CA HIS A 16 -17.09 -18.38 9.59
C HIS A 16 -16.57 -18.04 11.00
N SER A 17 -16.10 -19.09 11.67
CA SER A 17 -15.53 -19.15 13.00
C SER A 17 -15.09 -17.81 13.59
N ALA A 18 -15.80 -17.38 14.63
CA ALA A 18 -15.36 -16.43 15.65
C ALA A 18 -14.15 -17.01 16.40
N GLN A 19 -13.00 -17.09 15.73
CA GLN A 19 -11.75 -17.50 16.31
C GLN A 19 -10.70 -16.45 15.89
N ALA A 20 -10.35 -15.60 16.87
CA ALA A 20 -9.46 -14.44 16.86
C ALA A 20 -10.10 -13.06 16.59
N GLN A 21 -11.11 -12.69 17.39
CA GLN A 21 -11.41 -11.29 17.67
C GLN A 21 -11.25 -11.05 19.18
N ASP A 22 -10.04 -11.34 19.69
CA ASP A 22 -9.49 -10.49 20.75
C ASP A 22 -9.18 -9.16 20.05
N ASP A 23 -10.22 -8.32 19.89
CA ASP A 23 -10.04 -6.88 19.66
C ASP A 23 -9.45 -6.31 20.95
N ALA A 24 -8.20 -6.65 21.21
CA ALA A 24 -7.43 -6.07 22.30
C ALA A 24 -7.40 -4.58 22.01
N PHE A 25 -8.16 -3.84 22.80
CA PHE A 25 -8.06 -2.39 22.89
C PHE A 25 -6.57 -2.01 22.90
N ASP A 26 -6.10 -1.36 21.83
CA ASP A 26 -4.71 -0.91 21.69
C ASP A 26 -4.66 0.59 22.02
N PRO A 27 -4.25 0.97 23.25
CA PRO A 27 -4.16 2.39 23.65
C PRO A 27 -3.14 3.18 22.82
N GLY A 28 -2.31 2.48 22.04
CA GLY A 28 -1.39 3.08 21.10
C GLY A 28 -2.02 3.47 19.77
N LEU A 29 -3.20 2.95 19.41
CA LEU A 29 -3.83 3.21 18.10
C LEU A 29 -5.03 4.16 18.18
N GLN A 30 -5.57 4.39 19.37
CA GLN A 30 -6.77 5.18 19.58
C GLN A 30 -6.85 5.77 20.99
N HIS A 31 -7.73 6.74 21.17
CA HIS A 31 -8.06 7.29 22.49
C HIS A 31 -8.66 6.22 23.42
N THR A 32 -8.27 6.24 24.69
CA THR A 32 -8.75 5.32 25.74
C THR A 32 -10.20 5.51 26.15
N GLU A 33 -10.74 6.69 25.87
CA GLU A 33 -12.10 7.08 26.15
C GLU A 33 -13.07 6.56 25.08
N ASN A 34 -12.56 6.22 23.90
CA ASN A 34 -13.36 5.62 22.83
C ASN A 34 -13.50 4.10 23.05
N PRO A 35 -14.60 3.49 22.59
CA PRO A 35 -14.69 2.03 22.52
C PRO A 35 -13.57 1.45 21.64
N PRO A 36 -13.24 0.15 21.77
CA PRO A 36 -12.35 -0.55 20.86
C PRO A 36 -12.74 -0.33 19.39
N MET A 37 -11.83 0.20 18.58
CA MET A 37 -12.07 0.39 17.15
C MET A 37 -12.32 -0.95 16.47
N VAL A 38 -13.44 -1.05 15.77
CA VAL A 38 -13.75 -2.23 14.94
C VAL A 38 -12.91 -2.17 13.66
N ILE A 39 -11.96 -3.08 13.54
CA ILE A 39 -11.06 -3.16 12.37
C ILE A 39 -11.02 -4.54 11.74
N ASN A 40 -10.86 -4.59 10.42
CA ASN A 40 -10.48 -5.81 9.71
C ASN A 40 -9.03 -5.67 9.24
N THR A 41 -8.13 -6.36 9.93
CA THR A 41 -6.69 -6.38 9.65
C THR A 41 -6.20 -7.81 9.56
N ARG A 42 -5.22 -8.05 8.68
CA ARG A 42 -4.48 -9.30 8.70
C ARG A 42 -3.51 -9.28 9.87
N GLN A 43 -3.46 -10.35 10.63
CA GLN A 43 -2.44 -10.50 11.68
C GLN A 43 -1.09 -10.85 11.05
N PRO A 44 0.01 -10.22 11.50
CA PRO A 44 1.34 -10.66 11.11
C PRO A 44 1.61 -12.09 11.63
N PRO A 45 2.55 -12.82 11.03
CA PRO A 45 3.00 -14.09 11.59
C PRO A 45 3.53 -13.87 13.02
N PRO A 46 3.48 -14.89 13.89
CA PRO A 46 4.02 -14.78 15.23
C PRO A 46 5.49 -14.34 15.21
N VAL A 47 5.87 -13.54 16.21
CA VAL A 47 7.25 -13.14 16.41
C VAL A 47 8.12 -14.40 16.56
N PRO A 48 9.23 -14.53 15.82
CA PRO A 48 10.14 -15.66 15.96
C PRO A 48 10.60 -15.82 17.41
N VAL A 49 10.52 -17.05 17.92
CA VAL A 49 11.07 -17.39 19.23
C VAL A 49 12.60 -17.42 19.12
N PRO A 50 13.34 -16.65 19.95
CA PRO A 50 14.80 -16.70 19.97
C PRO A 50 15.30 -18.12 20.23
N THR A 51 16.33 -18.52 19.51
CA THR A 51 16.99 -19.82 19.65
C THR A 51 18.50 -19.61 19.70
N ASP A 52 19.15 -20.31 20.64
CA ASP A 52 20.61 -20.33 20.75
C ASP A 52 21.28 -21.18 19.67
N ASP A 53 20.51 -22.11 19.07
CA ASP A 53 20.95 -22.89 17.93
C ASP A 53 20.63 -22.13 16.63
N PHE A 54 21.67 -21.67 15.95
CA PHE A 54 21.54 -21.00 14.67
C PHE A 54 22.76 -21.20 13.78
N GLU A 55 22.49 -21.31 12.48
CA GLU A 55 23.52 -21.44 11.45
C GLU A 55 24.39 -20.17 11.36
N VAL A 56 25.70 -20.36 11.45
CA VAL A 56 26.71 -19.34 11.08
C VAL A 56 27.46 -19.82 9.85
N ARG A 57 27.23 -19.13 8.73
CA ARG A 57 27.90 -19.45 7.46
C ARG A 57 29.36 -19.00 7.47
N ARG A 58 30.21 -19.72 6.74
CA ARG A 58 31.64 -19.37 6.59
C ARG A 58 31.81 -17.93 6.12
N GLY A 59 32.67 -17.18 6.83
CA GLY A 59 33.01 -15.79 6.52
C GLY A 59 32.03 -14.76 7.06
N TYR A 60 30.98 -15.16 7.80
CA TYR A 60 30.11 -14.23 8.50
C TYR A 60 30.71 -13.83 9.85
N ARG A 61 30.74 -12.52 10.12
CA ARG A 61 30.98 -11.98 11.45
C ARG A 61 29.68 -12.09 12.25
N VAL A 62 29.76 -12.73 13.42
CA VAL A 62 28.62 -12.79 14.35
C VAL A 62 28.59 -11.52 15.20
N ILE A 63 27.41 -10.94 15.34
CA ILE A 63 27.12 -9.84 16.27
C ILE A 63 25.91 -10.19 17.12
N SER A 64 25.77 -9.57 18.29
CA SER A 64 24.74 -9.94 19.27
C SER A 64 24.05 -8.77 19.94
N THR A 65 24.35 -7.53 19.53
CA THR A 65 23.77 -6.31 20.10
C THR A 65 23.42 -5.29 19.02
N LEU A 66 22.53 -4.34 19.34
CA LEU A 66 22.24 -3.22 18.44
C LEU A 66 23.40 -2.24 18.31
N ASP A 67 24.27 -2.12 19.32
CA ASP A 67 25.44 -1.26 19.22
C ASP A 67 26.47 -1.84 18.24
N GLU A 68 26.72 -3.15 18.29
CA GLU A 68 27.51 -3.81 17.25
C GLU A 68 26.86 -3.70 15.87
N PHE A 69 25.54 -3.82 15.78
CA PHE A 69 24.79 -3.64 14.53
C PHE A 69 25.02 -2.23 13.96
N ARG A 70 24.90 -1.18 14.79
CA ARG A 70 25.16 0.21 14.39
C ARG A 70 26.58 0.41 13.89
N GLU A 71 27.57 -0.20 14.55
CA GLU A 71 28.97 -0.10 14.13
C GLU A 71 29.23 -0.77 12.78
N VAL A 72 28.64 -1.95 12.54
CA VAL A 72 28.85 -2.66 11.27
C VAL A 72 28.08 -2.03 10.12
N THR A 73 26.91 -1.42 10.34
CA THR A 73 26.15 -0.75 9.27
C THR A 73 26.85 0.49 8.72
N LYS A 74 27.91 1.00 9.37
CA LYS A 74 28.74 2.10 8.83
C LYS A 74 29.87 1.63 7.92
N LYS A 75 30.17 0.33 7.88
CA LYS A 75 31.32 -0.24 7.16
C LYS A 75 30.85 -1.05 5.95
N SER A 76 31.68 -1.17 4.94
CA SER A 76 31.35 -1.83 3.66
C SER A 76 31.96 -3.23 3.54
N ASN A 77 31.44 -4.02 2.60
CA ASN A 77 31.97 -5.33 2.18
C ASN A 77 32.01 -6.38 3.30
N GLN A 78 31.02 -6.37 4.18
CA GLN A 78 30.93 -7.33 5.28
C GLN A 78 29.86 -8.39 5.02
N LYS A 79 30.04 -9.54 5.68
CA LYS A 79 28.98 -10.52 5.88
C LYS A 79 28.70 -10.58 7.37
N ILE A 80 27.49 -10.24 7.76
CA ILE A 80 27.07 -10.09 9.15
C ILE A 80 25.98 -11.10 9.43
N ARG A 81 26.15 -11.89 10.50
CA ARG A 81 25.10 -12.73 11.08
C ARG A 81 24.76 -12.15 12.44
N MET A 82 23.54 -11.66 12.60
CA MET A 82 23.07 -11.25 13.91
C MET A 82 22.46 -12.45 14.63
N LYS A 83 22.83 -12.66 15.90
CA LYS A 83 22.24 -13.74 16.72
C LYS A 83 20.72 -13.58 16.75
N PRO A 84 19.93 -14.66 16.64
CA PRO A 84 18.49 -14.60 16.84
C PRO A 84 18.16 -13.98 18.20
N GLY A 85 17.11 -13.17 18.26
CA GLY A 85 16.79 -12.40 19.45
C GLY A 85 15.85 -11.24 19.17
N ILE A 86 15.36 -10.64 20.26
CA ILE A 86 14.53 -9.42 20.20
C ILE A 86 15.38 -8.23 20.62
N TYR A 87 15.46 -7.24 19.74
CA TYR A 87 16.37 -6.12 19.83
C TYR A 87 15.59 -4.82 19.78
N ARG A 88 15.42 -4.17 20.94
CA ARG A 88 14.71 -2.91 21.05
C ARG A 88 15.64 -1.72 20.93
N ALA A 89 15.40 -0.86 19.94
CA ALA A 89 16.10 0.41 19.83
C ALA A 89 15.77 1.32 21.02
N THR A 90 16.79 1.95 21.60
CA THR A 90 16.65 2.89 22.73
C THR A 90 17.20 4.28 22.43
N LYS A 91 17.94 4.42 21.32
CA LYS A 91 18.59 5.65 20.86
C LYS A 91 18.55 5.76 19.35
N ALA A 92 18.74 6.98 18.84
CA ALA A 92 18.95 7.28 17.44
C ALA A 92 20.45 7.30 17.11
N ASP A 93 20.80 7.08 15.84
CA ASP A 93 22.15 7.39 15.36
C ASP A 93 22.33 8.91 15.22
N PRO A 94 23.58 9.42 15.19
CA PRO A 94 23.84 10.82 14.87
C PRO A 94 23.26 11.18 13.49
N PRO A 95 22.65 12.38 13.33
CA PRO A 95 22.15 12.82 12.04
C PRO A 95 23.24 12.80 10.97
N VAL A 96 22.86 12.48 9.72
CA VAL A 96 23.76 12.52 8.57
C VAL A 96 23.44 13.77 7.75
N THR A 97 24.47 14.50 7.33
CA THR A 97 24.33 15.69 6.49
C THR A 97 24.57 15.33 5.03
N PHE A 98 23.71 15.83 4.15
CA PHE A 98 23.84 15.71 2.70
C PHE A 98 23.77 17.11 2.07
N PRO A 99 24.50 17.37 0.97
CA PRO A 99 24.22 18.55 0.18
C PRO A 99 22.75 18.49 -0.30
N LEU A 100 21.98 19.59 -0.20
CA LEU A 100 20.71 19.65 -0.91
C LEU A 100 21.03 19.49 -2.41
N GLU A 101 20.66 18.37 -2.99
CA GLU A 101 20.44 18.38 -4.43
C GLU A 101 19.24 19.28 -4.66
N THR A 102 19.48 20.44 -5.26
CA THR A 102 18.42 21.41 -5.57
C THR A 102 17.31 20.67 -6.30
N SER A 103 16.11 20.63 -5.70
CA SER A 103 14.92 20.31 -6.47
C SER A 103 14.95 21.20 -7.72
N ARG A 104 14.51 20.69 -8.88
CA ARG A 104 14.51 21.45 -10.15
C ARG A 104 13.78 22.81 -10.08
N LEU A 105 13.10 23.10 -8.96
CA LEU A 105 12.38 24.33 -8.65
C LEU A 105 13.21 25.39 -7.90
N SER A 106 14.40 25.05 -7.37
CA SER A 106 15.27 26.00 -6.67
C SER A 106 16.25 26.68 -7.64
N LYS A 107 15.93 27.91 -8.06
CA LYS A 107 16.86 28.80 -8.79
C LYS A 107 17.97 29.41 -7.91
N SER A 108 18.05 29.01 -6.64
CA SER A 108 19.06 29.48 -5.68
C SER A 108 20.38 28.72 -5.87
N ARG A 109 21.49 29.45 -6.06
CA ARG A 109 22.86 28.91 -6.10
C ARG A 109 23.43 28.59 -4.70
N ASP A 110 22.71 28.91 -3.63
CA ASP A 110 23.09 28.55 -2.27
C ASP A 110 22.55 27.16 -1.93
N VAL A 111 23.40 26.14 -2.05
CA VAL A 111 23.12 24.78 -1.56
C VAL A 111 23.20 24.81 -0.03
N LYS A 112 22.07 24.98 0.64
CA LYS A 112 22.00 24.77 2.09
C LYS A 112 22.16 23.27 2.37
N PRO A 113 22.99 22.84 3.33
CA PRO A 113 23.05 21.43 3.71
C PRO A 113 21.69 20.97 4.22
N SER A 114 21.22 19.81 3.76
CA SER A 114 20.12 19.08 4.40
C SER A 114 20.71 18.19 5.47
N TYR A 115 19.98 17.96 6.55
CA TYR A 115 20.32 16.91 7.50
C TYR A 115 19.19 15.88 7.54
N GLN A 116 19.56 14.65 7.84
CA GLN A 116 18.65 13.55 8.03
C GLN A 116 18.82 12.97 9.43
N GLU A 117 17.73 12.78 10.13
CA GLU A 117 17.68 12.12 11.42
C GLU A 117 17.08 10.73 11.28
N HIS A 118 17.63 9.77 12.02
CA HIS A 118 17.21 8.39 11.87
C HIS A 118 17.49 7.56 13.12
N ILE A 119 16.68 6.53 13.34
CA ILE A 119 17.00 5.55 14.38
C ILE A 119 18.23 4.75 13.96
N PHE A 120 18.33 4.31 12.71
CA PHE A 120 19.45 3.56 12.16
C PHE A 120 19.89 4.16 10.81
N ALA A 121 21.17 4.49 10.67
CA ALA A 121 21.77 4.78 9.36
C ALA A 121 22.59 3.59 8.86
N VAL A 122 22.31 3.17 7.63
CA VAL A 122 23.10 2.17 6.92
C VAL A 122 23.93 2.89 5.86
N ASN A 123 25.17 3.25 6.22
CA ASN A 123 26.07 4.01 5.35
C ASN A 123 27.04 3.09 4.58
N GLY A 124 27.33 1.92 5.13
CA GLY A 124 28.14 0.90 4.50
C GLY A 124 27.47 0.29 3.28
N SER A 125 28.26 -0.08 2.28
CA SER A 125 27.81 -0.67 1.02
C SER A 125 28.26 -2.12 0.87
N ASN A 126 27.58 -2.88 0.00
CA ASN A 126 27.90 -4.28 -0.33
C ASN A 126 27.94 -5.20 0.90
N ASN A 127 27.11 -4.92 1.90
CA ASN A 127 27.00 -5.78 3.08
C ASN A 127 25.93 -6.86 2.88
N TYR A 128 26.14 -8.00 3.52
CA TYR A 128 25.16 -9.07 3.63
C TYR A 128 24.74 -9.20 5.09
N PHE A 129 23.51 -8.79 5.41
CA PHE A 129 22.91 -8.91 6.73
C PHE A 129 21.99 -10.14 6.77
N ASP A 130 22.44 -11.19 7.45
CA ASP A 130 21.62 -12.36 7.76
C ASP A 130 20.91 -12.16 9.09
N LEU A 131 19.63 -11.80 9.02
CA LEU A 131 18.75 -11.42 10.11
C LEU A 131 17.68 -12.50 10.37
N ARG A 132 17.86 -13.73 9.86
CA ARG A 132 16.93 -14.84 10.16
C ARG A 132 16.82 -15.07 11.67
N GLY A 133 15.60 -15.05 12.21
CA GLY A 133 15.33 -15.18 13.65
C GLY A 133 15.57 -13.91 14.48
N VAL A 134 15.89 -12.79 13.84
CA VAL A 134 16.12 -11.48 14.50
C VAL A 134 14.85 -10.65 14.44
N VAL A 135 14.48 -10.05 15.56
CA VAL A 135 13.40 -9.08 15.67
C VAL A 135 14.00 -7.74 16.05
N ILE A 136 13.78 -6.71 15.25
CA ILE A 136 14.23 -5.35 15.56
C ILE A 136 13.02 -4.47 15.80
N GLU A 137 12.95 -3.89 17.00
CA GLU A 137 11.85 -3.05 17.43
C GLU A 137 12.25 -1.58 17.40
N THR A 138 11.39 -0.75 16.80
CA THR A 138 11.50 0.71 16.76
C THR A 138 10.35 1.32 17.57
N PRO A 139 10.57 1.65 18.86
CA PRO A 139 9.50 2.21 19.68
C PRO A 139 9.12 3.62 19.25
N VAL A 140 7.83 3.95 19.31
CA VAL A 140 7.35 5.30 18.96
C VAL A 140 7.89 6.37 19.91
N SER A 141 8.26 6.01 21.14
CA SER A 141 8.95 6.89 22.08
C SER A 141 10.35 7.30 21.62
N VAL A 142 11.01 6.47 20.81
CA VAL A 142 12.31 6.80 20.21
C VAL A 142 12.10 7.59 18.93
N GLN A 143 11.15 7.18 18.07
CA GLN A 143 10.81 7.90 16.85
C GLN A 143 10.35 9.34 17.14
N SER A 144 9.60 9.55 18.23
CA SER A 144 9.10 10.88 18.63
C SER A 144 10.19 11.84 19.10
N LYS A 145 11.43 11.39 19.29
CA LYS A 145 12.59 12.25 19.59
C LYS A 145 13.21 12.85 18.35
N LEU A 146 12.88 12.33 17.16
CA LEU A 146 13.26 12.95 15.89
C LEU A 146 12.44 14.22 15.69
N THR A 147 12.88 15.09 14.78
CA THR A 147 12.24 16.37 14.44
C THR A 147 10.80 16.21 13.93
N GLY A 148 10.44 15.00 13.47
CA GLY A 148 9.11 14.70 12.94
C GLY A 148 8.81 15.46 11.65
N ARG A 149 9.84 16.02 11.00
CA ARG A 149 9.74 16.70 9.72
C ARG A 149 9.68 15.66 8.61
N VAL A 150 8.73 15.82 7.70
CA VAL A 150 8.58 14.95 6.52
C VAL A 150 9.86 15.01 5.69
N HIS A 151 10.31 13.87 5.16
CA HIS A 151 11.55 13.72 4.37
C HIS A 151 12.85 14.07 5.10
N VAL A 152 12.81 14.15 6.43
CA VAL A 152 13.99 14.43 7.29
C VAL A 152 14.13 13.38 8.39
N SER A 153 13.02 12.86 8.91
CA SER A 153 12.99 11.84 9.96
C SER A 153 12.54 10.49 9.39
N ASP A 154 13.37 9.45 9.54
CA ASP A 154 13.00 8.05 9.25
C ASP A 154 13.43 7.11 10.37
N SER A 155 12.90 5.89 10.44
CA SER A 155 13.49 4.89 11.35
C SER A 155 14.79 4.34 10.78
N TRP A 156 14.80 3.95 9.51
CA TRP A 156 15.91 3.34 8.81
C TRP A 156 16.25 4.17 7.58
N HIS A 157 17.46 4.72 7.56
CA HIS A 157 17.94 5.47 6.40
C HIS A 157 19.11 4.73 5.75
N ILE A 158 18.88 4.21 4.55
CA ILE A 158 19.82 3.33 3.83
C ILE A 158 20.50 4.11 2.71
N ASN A 159 21.67 4.66 3.04
CA ASN A 159 22.54 5.42 2.13
C ASN A 159 23.45 4.51 1.31
N GLY A 160 23.92 3.43 1.92
CA GLY A 160 24.82 2.48 1.28
C GLY A 160 24.12 1.73 0.15
N SER A 161 24.89 1.37 -0.88
CA SER A 161 24.40 0.66 -2.05
C SER A 161 24.76 -0.84 -1.99
N GLY A 162 24.01 -1.67 -2.70
CA GLY A 162 24.33 -3.09 -2.88
C GLY A 162 24.17 -3.94 -1.61
N ASN A 163 23.49 -3.44 -0.57
CA ASN A 163 23.27 -4.22 0.63
C ASN A 163 22.19 -5.27 0.43
N VAL A 164 22.33 -6.38 1.15
CA VAL A 164 21.38 -7.49 1.14
C VAL A 164 20.92 -7.76 2.56
N PHE A 165 19.62 -7.65 2.80
CA PHE A 165 18.96 -8.02 4.06
C PHE A 165 18.21 -9.33 3.84
N ILE A 166 18.50 -10.35 4.63
CA ILE A 166 17.86 -11.67 4.54
C ILE A 166 17.18 -11.99 5.86
N GLY A 167 15.87 -12.23 5.81
CA GLY A 167 15.05 -12.40 7.00
C GLY A 167 14.90 -11.10 7.79
N GLY A 168 14.60 -11.24 9.08
CA GLY A 168 14.36 -10.11 9.97
C GLY A 168 12.87 -9.80 10.11
N TYR A 169 12.49 -9.53 11.34
CA TYR A 169 11.15 -9.08 11.71
C TYR A 169 11.28 -7.65 12.26
N PHE A 170 10.86 -6.68 11.47
CA PHE A 170 10.94 -5.26 11.82
C PHE A 170 9.58 -4.79 12.30
N ARG A 171 9.50 -4.22 13.51
CA ARG A 171 8.21 -3.76 14.05
C ARG A 171 8.29 -2.45 14.81
N ASN A 172 7.30 -1.60 14.59
CA ASN A 172 7.06 -0.48 15.50
C ASN A 172 6.43 -0.97 16.80
N VAL A 173 6.82 -0.37 17.93
CA VAL A 173 6.23 -0.64 19.25
C VAL A 173 5.53 0.63 19.73
N LEU A 174 4.23 0.54 19.97
CA LEU A 174 3.42 1.64 20.49
C LEU A 174 3.55 1.73 22.02
N ASP A 175 4.68 2.24 22.49
CA ASP A 175 5.03 2.38 23.91
C ASP A 175 4.66 3.75 24.52
N MET A 176 3.84 4.53 23.81
CA MET A 176 3.30 5.81 24.27
C MET A 176 1.79 5.86 24.01
N PRO A 177 1.02 6.58 24.85
CA PRO A 177 -0.42 6.70 24.66
C PRO A 177 -0.75 7.49 23.40
N TYR A 178 -1.75 7.04 22.64
CA TYR A 178 -2.34 7.82 21.57
C TYR A 178 -3.06 9.07 22.13
N PRO A 179 -3.03 10.23 21.45
CA PRO A 179 -2.30 10.58 20.24
C PRO A 179 -0.95 11.26 20.54
N THR A 180 -0.33 11.01 21.70
CA THR A 180 0.75 11.89 22.22
C THR A 180 2.06 11.81 21.45
N TYR A 181 2.36 10.66 20.85
CA TYR A 181 3.58 10.45 20.08
C TYR A 181 3.52 11.15 18.70
N GLN A 182 4.70 11.33 18.09
CA GLN A 182 4.85 11.94 16.78
C GLN A 182 5.79 11.10 15.92
N VAL A 183 5.22 10.30 15.03
CA VAL A 183 5.98 9.53 14.03
C VAL A 183 5.60 10.01 12.64
N THR A 184 6.57 10.57 11.94
CA THR A 184 6.39 11.13 10.59
C THR A 184 7.44 10.54 9.66
N GLY A 185 7.13 10.42 8.38
CA GLY A 185 8.08 10.00 7.36
C GLY A 185 7.95 8.52 7.04
N ASN A 186 9.07 7.82 6.91
CA ASN A 186 9.09 6.42 6.51
C ASN A 186 9.72 5.55 7.60
N GLU A 187 9.28 4.30 7.70
CA GLU A 187 10.06 3.31 8.44
C GLU A 187 11.39 3.07 7.72
N PHE A 188 11.38 2.95 6.39
CA PHE A 188 12.58 2.81 5.56
C PHE A 188 12.65 3.90 4.49
N GLU A 189 13.75 4.63 4.45
CA GLU A 189 14.13 5.48 3.31
C GLU A 189 15.38 4.92 2.64
N ILE A 190 15.25 4.57 1.36
CA ILE A 190 16.30 3.99 0.53
C ILE A 190 16.84 5.07 -0.41
N ARG A 191 18.10 5.42 -0.22
CA ARG A 191 18.86 6.38 -1.04
C ARG A 191 20.00 5.73 -1.83
N GLY A 192 20.47 4.56 -1.38
CA GLY A 192 21.49 3.78 -2.08
C GLY A 192 20.91 2.82 -3.12
N ASP A 193 21.63 2.63 -4.22
CA ASP A 193 21.25 1.74 -5.31
C ASP A 193 21.33 0.26 -4.92
N ARG A 194 20.57 -0.59 -5.59
CA ARG A 194 20.71 -2.06 -5.60
C ARG A 194 20.64 -2.71 -4.23
N ASN A 195 19.87 -2.11 -3.33
CA ASN A 195 19.55 -2.70 -2.03
C ASN A 195 18.48 -3.77 -2.19
N ARG A 196 18.63 -4.89 -1.48
CA ARG A 196 17.75 -6.05 -1.64
C ARG A 196 17.28 -6.57 -0.29
N PHE A 197 15.98 -6.82 -0.19
CA PHE A 197 15.35 -7.41 0.99
C PHE A 197 14.72 -8.74 0.59
N PHE A 198 15.07 -9.79 1.33
CA PHE A 198 14.62 -11.15 1.09
C PHE A 198 13.97 -11.72 2.34
N ASP A 199 12.74 -12.25 2.22
CA ASP A 199 12.07 -12.98 3.31
C ASP A 199 11.89 -12.14 4.60
N CYS A 200 11.80 -10.82 4.46
CA CYS A 200 11.61 -9.89 5.58
C CYS A 200 10.13 -9.72 5.93
N ILE A 201 9.84 -9.55 7.23
CA ILE A 201 8.51 -9.19 7.74
C ILE A 201 8.57 -7.79 8.33
N PHE A 202 7.60 -6.95 7.96
CA PHE A 202 7.48 -5.57 8.43
C PHE A 202 6.10 -5.35 9.07
N VAL A 203 6.07 -4.84 10.29
CA VAL A 203 4.84 -4.47 11.00
C VAL A 203 4.88 -2.98 11.30
N ILE A 204 4.11 -2.20 10.53
CA ILE A 204 4.19 -0.75 10.50
C ILE A 204 3.02 -0.13 11.26
N LYS A 205 3.32 0.67 12.29
CA LYS A 205 2.36 1.34 13.18
C LYS A 205 2.85 2.74 13.54
N GLY A 206 1.95 3.63 13.97
CA GLY A 206 2.35 4.90 14.61
C GLY A 206 1.97 6.19 13.88
N SER A 207 1.04 6.19 12.92
CA SER A 207 0.50 7.46 12.38
C SER A 207 -0.47 8.12 13.36
N VAL A 208 -0.59 9.45 13.28
CA VAL A 208 -1.59 10.23 14.02
C VAL A 208 -2.17 11.35 13.13
N PRO A 209 -3.50 11.47 12.99
CA PRO A 209 -4.51 10.55 13.50
C PRO A 209 -4.51 9.23 12.71
N TYR A 210 -4.94 8.15 13.36
CA TYR A 210 -5.24 6.87 12.73
C TYR A 210 -6.74 6.58 12.85
N GLY A 211 -7.29 5.75 11.95
CA GLY A 211 -8.72 5.37 12.00
C GLY A 211 -9.68 6.14 11.08
N TYR A 212 -9.20 7.09 10.27
CA TYR A 212 -10.09 7.97 9.49
C TYR A 212 -9.75 8.11 8.00
N THR A 213 -8.92 7.23 7.44
CA THR A 213 -8.41 7.37 6.07
C THR A 213 -7.85 8.79 5.80
N ASP A 214 -8.16 9.39 4.66
CA ASP A 214 -7.84 10.77 4.31
C ASP A 214 -8.89 11.82 4.75
N PHE A 215 -9.90 11.49 5.57
CA PHE A 215 -11.01 12.39 5.92
C PHE A 215 -10.58 13.73 6.51
N TYR A 216 -9.48 13.76 7.26
CA TYR A 216 -8.92 14.96 7.89
C TYR A 216 -7.68 15.50 7.20
N GLY A 217 -7.39 15.04 5.98
CA GLY A 217 -6.35 15.64 5.14
C GLY A 217 -5.41 14.68 4.45
N LYS A 218 -4.75 15.22 3.42
CA LYS A 218 -3.57 14.66 2.75
C LYS A 218 -2.71 15.81 2.25
N GLY A 219 -1.38 15.69 2.41
CA GLY A 219 -0.43 16.69 1.93
C GLY A 219 -0.62 18.06 2.61
N ALA A 220 -0.36 19.15 1.88
CA ALA A 220 -0.36 20.52 2.40
C ALA A 220 -1.74 21.06 2.86
N GLY A 221 -2.83 20.33 2.65
CA GLY A 221 -4.21 20.74 2.99
C GLY A 221 -4.83 19.94 4.13
N SER A 222 -4.06 19.52 5.14
CA SER A 222 -4.59 18.76 6.27
C SER A 222 -5.31 19.63 7.30
N PHE A 223 -6.43 19.12 7.82
CA PHE A 223 -7.24 19.77 8.86
C PHE A 223 -6.78 19.29 10.23
N GLY A 224 -5.55 19.67 10.57
CA GLY A 224 -4.86 19.24 11.79
C GLY A 224 -3.53 18.55 11.51
N ARG A 225 -2.90 18.08 12.58
CA ARG A 225 -1.64 17.33 12.53
C ARG A 225 -1.88 15.99 11.83
N LEU A 226 -1.17 15.74 10.73
CA LEU A 226 -1.16 14.48 10.01
C LEU A 226 0.28 13.93 9.96
N ASN A 227 0.60 13.13 10.97
CA ASN A 227 1.85 12.42 11.11
C ASN A 227 1.74 11.12 10.30
N LYS A 228 1.98 11.20 8.99
CA LYS A 228 2.00 10.02 8.13
C LYS A 228 3.20 9.16 8.45
N HIS A 229 3.00 7.85 8.55
CA HIS A 229 4.09 6.90 8.69
C HIS A 229 3.97 5.82 7.61
N CYS A 230 4.83 5.94 6.62
CA CYS A 230 4.90 5.04 5.46
C CYS A 230 5.80 3.84 5.77
N PHE A 231 5.63 2.73 5.06
CA PHE A 231 6.60 1.63 5.15
C PHE A 231 7.93 2.01 4.47
N MET A 232 7.96 2.24 3.15
CA MET A 232 9.20 2.43 2.41
C MET A 232 9.12 3.55 1.37
N SER A 233 10.06 4.49 1.45
CA SER A 233 10.42 5.46 0.41
C SER A 233 11.66 4.96 -0.33
N ILE A 234 11.62 4.96 -1.66
CA ILE A 234 12.80 4.78 -2.51
C ILE A 234 12.99 6.08 -3.28
N ASP A 235 13.98 6.88 -2.87
CA ASP A 235 14.21 8.22 -3.39
C ASP A 235 15.60 8.32 -4.03
N ARG A 236 15.63 8.55 -5.35
CA ARG A 236 16.84 8.63 -6.17
C ARG A 236 17.75 7.41 -6.07
N ALA A 237 17.14 6.25 -5.83
CA ALA A 237 17.82 4.96 -5.71
C ALA A 237 17.26 3.98 -6.74
N ASN A 238 18.14 3.29 -7.43
CA ASN A 238 17.83 2.44 -8.57
C ASN A 238 18.07 0.96 -8.25
N GLY A 239 17.26 0.08 -8.82
CA GLY A 239 17.43 -1.37 -8.73
C GLY A 239 17.18 -1.95 -7.34
N THR A 240 16.34 -1.30 -6.52
CA THR A 240 15.92 -1.87 -5.22
C THR A 240 15.00 -3.06 -5.44
N GLU A 241 15.21 -4.14 -4.68
CA GLU A 241 14.41 -5.37 -4.78
C GLU A 241 13.78 -5.74 -3.43
N LEU A 242 12.48 -6.02 -3.45
CA LEU A 242 11.71 -6.62 -2.35
C LEU A 242 11.23 -7.99 -2.83
N ILE A 243 11.75 -9.07 -2.24
CA ILE A 243 11.49 -10.43 -2.68
C ILE A 243 11.00 -11.28 -1.50
N ARG A 244 9.79 -11.85 -1.62
CA ARG A 244 9.13 -12.63 -0.55
C ARG A 244 8.97 -11.85 0.77
N CYS A 245 8.83 -10.53 0.67
CA CYS A 245 8.60 -9.66 1.82
C CYS A 245 7.12 -9.58 2.16
N GLN A 246 6.80 -9.43 3.44
CA GLN A 246 5.44 -9.26 3.94
C GLN A 246 5.35 -7.99 4.77
N VAL A 247 4.40 -7.12 4.43
CA VAL A 247 4.17 -5.83 5.10
C VAL A 247 2.76 -5.78 5.64
N TYR A 248 2.67 -5.60 6.96
CA TYR A 248 1.44 -5.46 7.72
C TYR A 248 1.34 -4.03 8.22
N GLN A 249 0.52 -3.21 7.57
CA GLN A 249 0.46 -1.79 7.84
C GLN A 249 -0.82 -1.42 8.59
N GLN A 250 -0.64 -0.94 9.81
CA GLN A 250 -1.67 -0.32 10.64
C GLN A 250 -1.27 1.14 10.89
N SER A 251 -1.06 1.85 9.79
CA SER A 251 -0.68 3.26 9.79
C SER A 251 -1.13 3.96 8.51
N PHE A 252 -1.56 5.21 8.64
CA PHE A 252 -1.86 6.07 7.51
C PHE A 252 -0.57 6.58 6.87
N GLY A 253 -0.26 6.02 5.69
CA GLY A 253 0.92 6.32 4.88
C GLY A 253 0.93 5.37 3.68
N HIS A 254 1.88 5.58 2.76
CA HIS A 254 2.11 4.66 1.66
C HIS A 254 2.75 3.36 2.16
N CYS A 255 2.49 2.24 1.49
CA CYS A 255 3.29 1.04 1.72
C CYS A 255 4.65 1.21 1.03
N VAL A 256 4.72 1.19 -0.29
CA VAL A 256 5.94 1.52 -1.05
C VAL A 256 5.70 2.73 -1.93
N HIS A 257 6.60 3.70 -1.91
CA HIS A 257 6.56 4.82 -2.85
C HIS A 257 7.93 5.18 -3.42
N PHE A 258 7.93 5.64 -4.68
CA PHE A 258 9.12 5.91 -5.49
C PHE A 258 9.21 7.38 -5.85
N HIS A 259 10.41 7.96 -5.75
CA HIS A 259 10.72 9.33 -6.15
C HIS A 259 11.97 9.34 -7.03
N THR A 260 11.83 9.71 -8.31
CA THR A 260 12.95 9.74 -9.27
C THR A 260 13.75 8.41 -9.28
N VAL A 261 13.11 7.31 -9.68
CA VAL A 261 13.66 5.94 -9.61
C VAL A 261 13.69 5.32 -10.99
N ASP A 262 14.80 4.67 -11.34
CA ASP A 262 14.94 3.83 -12.53
C ASP A 262 15.20 2.37 -12.10
N GLY A 263 14.14 1.57 -12.15
CA GLY A 263 14.19 0.16 -11.84
C GLY A 263 13.87 -0.15 -10.38
N ALA A 264 12.84 -0.94 -10.16
CA ALA A 264 12.58 -1.62 -8.89
C ALA A 264 11.85 -2.93 -9.15
N LEU A 265 12.11 -3.94 -8.31
CA LEU A 265 11.44 -5.24 -8.37
C LEU A 265 10.71 -5.51 -7.06
N ILE A 266 9.42 -5.78 -7.15
CA ILE A 266 8.60 -6.29 -6.03
C ILE A 266 8.08 -7.66 -6.46
N GLN A 267 8.55 -8.72 -5.81
CA GLN A 267 8.28 -10.08 -6.24
C GLN A 267 7.87 -10.99 -5.08
N ASP A 268 6.81 -11.78 -5.29
CA ASP A 268 6.32 -12.78 -4.33
C ASP A 268 5.95 -12.13 -2.96
N CYS A 269 5.51 -10.87 -2.97
CA CYS A 269 5.27 -10.08 -1.77
C CYS A 269 3.79 -10.04 -1.34
N LEU A 270 3.56 -9.68 -0.08
CA LEU A 270 2.25 -9.32 0.46
C LEU A 270 2.31 -7.93 1.08
N PHE A 271 1.46 -7.02 0.62
CA PHE A 271 1.23 -5.72 1.26
C PHE A 271 -0.23 -5.63 1.72
N THR A 272 -0.46 -5.57 3.03
CA THR A 272 -1.81 -5.50 3.60
C THR A 272 -1.98 -4.28 4.49
N GLY A 273 -3.08 -3.56 4.28
CA GLY A 273 -3.56 -2.50 5.16
C GLY A 273 -4.62 -3.00 6.15
N THR A 274 -5.40 -2.06 6.67
CA THR A 274 -6.51 -2.27 7.60
C THR A 274 -7.78 -1.60 7.07
N LEU A 275 -8.94 -2.23 7.24
CA LEU A 275 -10.25 -1.63 6.98
C LEU A 275 -10.97 -1.26 8.29
N ARG A 276 -11.85 -0.26 8.22
CA ARG A 276 -12.74 0.16 9.31
C ARG A 276 -14.13 0.46 8.76
N PRO A 277 -15.22 -0.09 9.34
CA PRO A 277 -16.57 0.37 9.05
C PRO A 277 -16.75 1.84 9.48
N THR A 278 -17.37 2.68 8.66
CA THR A 278 -17.54 4.10 9.01
C THR A 278 -18.53 4.32 10.15
N ASP A 279 -19.47 3.39 10.36
CA ASP A 279 -20.41 3.45 11.47
C ASP A 279 -19.71 3.36 12.83
N ASP A 280 -18.57 2.67 12.90
CA ASP A 280 -17.73 2.59 14.10
C ASP A 280 -17.21 3.96 14.56
N ILE A 281 -16.93 4.87 13.61
CA ILE A 281 -16.44 6.22 13.91
C ILE A 281 -17.46 6.99 14.75
N PHE A 282 -18.76 6.78 14.56
CA PHE A 282 -19.82 7.50 15.27
C PHE A 282 -19.99 7.08 16.73
N ASN A 283 -19.29 6.03 17.17
CA ASN A 283 -19.25 5.63 18.57
C ASN A 283 -18.15 6.35 19.35
N GLU A 284 -17.29 7.12 18.68
CA GLU A 284 -16.25 7.91 19.32
C GLU A 284 -16.85 9.06 20.14
N VAL A 285 -16.30 9.28 21.33
CA VAL A 285 -16.67 10.38 22.25
C VAL A 285 -15.58 11.45 22.36
N VAL A 286 -14.38 11.15 21.86
CA VAL A 286 -13.26 12.08 21.71
C VAL A 286 -12.52 11.85 20.38
N GLY A 287 -11.72 12.82 19.96
CA GLY A 287 -10.88 12.72 18.76
C GLY A 287 -11.41 13.51 17.56
N ARG A 288 -10.77 13.33 16.39
CA ARG A 288 -10.99 14.19 15.21
C ARG A 288 -12.42 14.17 14.69
N ALA A 289 -13.09 13.02 14.78
CA ALA A 289 -14.49 12.92 14.37
C ALA A 289 -15.39 13.79 15.23
N VAL A 290 -15.23 13.73 16.56
CA VAL A 290 -16.00 14.54 17.50
C VAL A 290 -15.66 16.03 17.37
N GLU A 291 -14.37 16.37 17.25
CA GLU A 291 -13.89 17.76 17.05
C GLU A 291 -14.51 18.44 15.81
N HIS A 292 -14.90 17.64 14.81
CA HIS A 292 -15.44 18.10 13.54
C HIS A 292 -16.88 17.66 13.30
N ASP A 293 -17.62 17.32 14.37
CA ASP A 293 -19.04 16.98 14.33
C ASP A 293 -19.34 15.90 13.28
N PHE A 294 -18.49 14.88 13.22
CA PHE A 294 -18.53 13.75 12.28
C PHE A 294 -18.60 14.16 10.80
N HIS A 295 -17.98 15.29 10.45
CA HIS A 295 -17.74 15.68 9.07
C HIS A 295 -16.33 15.29 8.65
N MET A 296 -16.20 14.76 7.43
CA MET A 296 -14.92 14.74 6.73
C MET A 296 -14.65 16.14 6.17
N LEU A 297 -13.38 16.56 6.21
CA LEU A 297 -12.96 17.91 5.82
C LEU A 297 -12.11 17.92 4.55
N TYR A 298 -11.59 16.77 4.14
CA TYR A 298 -10.72 16.68 2.96
C TYR A 298 -11.46 17.04 1.66
N ARG A 299 -10.88 18.00 0.92
CA ARG A 299 -11.39 18.66 -0.30
C ARG A 299 -12.67 19.47 -0.11
N LYS A 300 -13.63 18.99 0.66
CA LYS A 300 -14.85 19.71 1.03
C LYS A 300 -15.40 19.18 2.36
N LYS A 301 -16.01 20.07 3.15
CA LYS A 301 -16.75 19.66 4.34
C LYS A 301 -18.02 18.92 3.93
N GLN A 302 -18.17 17.68 4.37
CA GLN A 302 -19.39 16.87 4.20
C GLN A 302 -19.49 15.83 5.31
N PRO A 303 -20.70 15.31 5.62
CA PRO A 303 -20.85 14.25 6.61
C PRO A 303 -20.01 13.02 6.25
N ILE A 304 -19.45 12.33 7.24
CA ILE A 304 -18.87 11.01 7.04
C ILE A 304 -19.98 10.07 6.53
N PRO A 305 -19.78 9.34 5.43
CA PRO A 305 -20.79 8.42 4.93
C PRO A 305 -21.01 7.27 5.93
N ARG A 306 -22.27 6.91 6.18
CA ARG A 306 -22.65 5.79 7.05
C ARG A 306 -22.76 4.48 6.28
N GLY A 307 -22.53 3.36 6.95
CA GLY A 307 -22.64 2.03 6.37
C GLY A 307 -21.60 1.67 5.31
N GLU A 308 -20.50 2.44 5.21
CA GLU A 308 -19.38 2.17 4.31
C GLU A 308 -18.23 1.48 5.05
N VAL A 309 -17.25 0.98 4.29
CA VAL A 309 -15.99 0.46 4.83
C VAL A 309 -14.85 1.24 4.19
N ILE A 310 -13.98 1.80 5.01
CA ILE A 310 -12.84 2.61 4.58
C ILE A 310 -11.51 1.93 4.88
N PRO A 311 -10.50 2.09 4.01
CA PRO A 311 -9.13 1.71 4.29
C PRO A 311 -8.49 2.72 5.25
N LEU A 312 -7.66 2.26 6.18
CA LEU A 312 -6.91 3.09 7.12
C LEU A 312 -5.47 3.33 6.67
N THR A 313 -5.05 2.67 5.58
CA THR A 313 -3.74 2.83 4.94
C THR A 313 -3.91 3.53 3.59
N GLU A 314 -2.90 4.30 3.18
CA GLU A 314 -2.97 5.08 1.94
C GLU A 314 -2.74 4.19 0.71
N ASP A 315 -1.83 4.57 -0.20
CA ASP A 315 -1.61 3.81 -1.43
C ASP A 315 -0.64 2.64 -1.17
N GLY A 316 -0.88 1.49 -1.79
CA GLY A 316 -0.02 0.31 -1.67
C GLY A 316 1.31 0.51 -2.38
N ILE A 317 1.30 0.70 -3.69
CA ILE A 317 2.52 0.96 -4.49
C ILE A 317 2.32 2.26 -5.26
N ARG A 318 3.20 3.24 -5.07
CA ARG A 318 3.04 4.58 -5.64
C ARG A 318 4.28 5.16 -6.32
N SER A 319 4.10 5.80 -7.48
CA SER A 319 5.14 6.63 -8.11
C SER A 319 4.92 8.14 -7.93
N TYR A 320 6.05 8.86 -7.88
CA TYR A 320 6.14 10.31 -7.95
C TYR A 320 7.31 10.73 -8.85
N GLU A 321 7.14 11.84 -9.59
CA GLU A 321 8.19 12.43 -10.43
C GLU A 321 8.66 11.49 -11.58
N ASP A 322 9.97 11.36 -11.78
CA ASP A 322 10.57 10.61 -12.90
C ASP A 322 10.81 9.14 -12.52
N VAL A 323 9.77 8.32 -12.53
CA VAL A 323 9.84 6.88 -12.16
C VAL A 323 9.71 5.98 -13.38
N LYS A 324 10.63 5.03 -13.53
CA LYS A 324 10.80 4.17 -14.72
C LYS A 324 11.09 2.73 -14.33
N ASN A 325 10.80 1.81 -15.25
CA ASN A 325 11.22 0.41 -15.20
C ASN A 325 10.76 -0.35 -13.94
N ILE A 326 9.52 -0.11 -13.50
CA ILE A 326 8.95 -0.74 -12.32
C ILE A 326 8.35 -2.11 -12.67
N ARG A 327 8.74 -3.14 -11.90
CA ARG A 327 8.24 -4.50 -12.05
C ARG A 327 7.62 -5.01 -10.77
N VAL A 328 6.37 -5.48 -10.84
CA VAL A 328 5.67 -6.13 -9.73
C VAL A 328 5.19 -7.49 -10.20
N VAL A 329 5.59 -8.56 -9.51
CA VAL A 329 5.39 -9.94 -9.94
C VAL A 329 4.86 -10.79 -8.77
N ASN A 330 3.85 -11.62 -9.00
CA ASN A 330 3.31 -12.57 -8.01
C ASN A 330 2.99 -11.94 -6.64
N THR A 331 2.49 -10.71 -6.63
CA THR A 331 2.34 -9.91 -5.41
C THR A 331 0.87 -9.66 -5.12
N THR A 332 0.50 -9.74 -3.84
CA THR A 332 -0.84 -9.38 -3.36
C THR A 332 -0.80 -8.05 -2.64
N VAL A 333 -1.71 -7.13 -3.01
CA VAL A 333 -1.93 -5.86 -2.31
C VAL A 333 -3.38 -5.79 -1.85
N GLU A 334 -3.63 -5.73 -0.55
CA GLU A 334 -4.99 -5.77 0.00
C GLU A 334 -5.26 -4.65 1.01
N ARG A 335 -6.52 -4.19 1.08
CA ARG A 335 -7.02 -3.23 2.09
C ARG A 335 -6.28 -1.88 2.11
N MET A 336 -5.80 -1.47 0.93
CA MET A 336 -5.18 -0.16 0.70
C MET A 336 -6.20 0.80 0.09
N ARG A 337 -6.01 2.11 0.27
CA ARG A 337 -6.84 3.12 -0.39
C ARG A 337 -6.70 3.07 -1.91
N GLY A 338 -5.55 3.46 -2.45
CA GLY A 338 -5.19 3.15 -3.84
C GLY A 338 -4.22 1.98 -3.87
N ALA A 339 -4.60 0.82 -4.40
CA ALA A 339 -3.69 -0.34 -4.29
C ALA A 339 -2.43 -0.16 -5.15
N ILE A 340 -2.58 -0.01 -6.47
CA ILE A 340 -1.48 0.21 -7.41
C ILE A 340 -1.67 1.56 -8.10
N GLN A 341 -0.81 2.52 -7.77
CA GLN A 341 -0.75 3.85 -8.37
C GLN A 341 0.61 4.06 -9.04
N LEU A 342 0.76 3.61 -10.27
CA LEU A 342 2.00 3.76 -11.04
C LEU A 342 1.76 4.68 -12.23
N LEU A 343 1.90 5.98 -11.98
CA LEU A 343 1.93 7.04 -12.99
C LEU A 343 3.40 7.31 -13.31
N CYS A 344 3.97 6.51 -14.19
CA CYS A 344 5.41 6.47 -14.45
C CYS A 344 5.78 7.34 -15.67
N THR A 345 7.08 7.58 -15.84
CA THR A 345 7.67 8.18 -17.04
C THR A 345 8.41 7.16 -17.91
N GLY A 346 8.40 5.89 -17.51
CA GLY A 346 9.03 4.76 -18.20
C GLY A 346 8.20 3.48 -18.08
N ASP A 347 8.81 2.34 -18.42
CA ASP A 347 8.11 1.05 -18.47
C ASP A 347 7.51 0.64 -17.12
N VAL A 348 6.32 0.01 -17.18
CA VAL A 348 5.66 -0.61 -16.03
C VAL A 348 5.23 -2.02 -16.42
N THR A 349 5.61 -3.01 -15.60
CA THR A 349 5.21 -4.41 -15.77
C THR A 349 4.58 -4.93 -14.49
N LEU A 350 3.32 -5.35 -14.58
CA LEU A 350 2.60 -6.07 -13.52
C LEU A 350 2.27 -7.48 -14.02
N GLU A 351 2.76 -8.50 -13.34
CA GLU A 351 2.53 -9.90 -13.71
C GLU A 351 2.00 -10.69 -12.52
N ASN A 352 0.83 -11.33 -12.68
CA ASN A 352 0.19 -12.10 -11.61
C ASN A 352 0.04 -11.29 -10.30
N VAL A 353 -0.35 -10.02 -10.42
CA VAL A 353 -0.62 -9.13 -9.27
C VAL A 353 -2.08 -9.22 -8.89
N THR A 354 -2.35 -9.48 -7.61
CA THR A 354 -3.71 -9.58 -7.06
C THR A 354 -4.00 -8.38 -6.15
N VAL A 355 -5.13 -7.69 -6.40
CA VAL A 355 -5.60 -6.59 -5.56
C VAL A 355 -6.94 -6.95 -4.91
N LEU A 356 -7.06 -6.81 -3.60
CA LEU A 356 -8.29 -7.13 -2.87
C LEU A 356 -8.74 -5.96 -1.99
N GLU A 357 -10.05 -5.75 -1.91
CA GLU A 357 -10.68 -4.85 -0.94
C GLU A 357 -10.13 -3.41 -0.97
N SER A 358 -9.81 -2.89 -2.17
CA SER A 358 -9.27 -1.53 -2.33
C SER A 358 -10.33 -0.46 -2.02
N GLY A 359 -9.89 0.67 -1.47
CA GLY A 359 -10.78 1.73 -0.96
C GLY A 359 -10.92 2.99 -1.81
N ASP A 360 -10.27 3.09 -2.97
CA ASP A 360 -10.41 4.22 -3.92
C ASP A 360 -10.24 3.74 -5.36
N PHE A 361 -9.27 2.85 -5.61
CA PHE A 361 -9.10 2.11 -6.87
C PHE A 361 -8.12 0.95 -6.71
N SER A 362 -8.23 -0.07 -7.57
CA SER A 362 -7.26 -1.16 -7.62
C SER A 362 -6.05 -0.83 -8.50
N PHE A 363 -6.28 -0.46 -9.76
CA PHE A 363 -5.23 -0.20 -10.74
C PHE A 363 -5.38 1.19 -11.36
N ASP A 364 -4.38 2.04 -11.13
CA ASP A 364 -4.16 3.30 -11.83
C ASP A 364 -2.73 3.32 -12.37
N VAL A 365 -2.60 2.82 -13.59
CA VAL A 365 -1.31 2.54 -14.25
C VAL A 365 -1.26 3.26 -15.59
N SER A 366 -0.36 4.24 -15.67
CA SER A 366 -0.11 5.02 -16.87
C SER A 366 1.39 5.28 -17.03
N SER A 367 1.80 5.59 -18.26
CA SER A 367 3.15 6.05 -18.52
C SER A 367 3.17 7.06 -19.66
N THR A 368 4.25 7.82 -19.76
CA THR A 368 4.50 8.78 -20.83
C THR A 368 4.49 8.10 -22.21
N PRO A 369 4.20 8.84 -23.29
CA PRO A 369 4.25 8.29 -24.65
C PRO A 369 5.62 7.68 -24.99
N GLY A 370 5.61 6.47 -25.56
CA GLY A 370 6.83 5.72 -25.92
C GLY A 370 7.24 4.66 -24.89
N SER A 371 6.68 4.73 -23.68
CA SER A 371 6.88 3.73 -22.63
C SER A 371 5.91 2.56 -22.79
N ARG A 372 6.33 1.38 -22.33
CA ARG A 372 5.54 0.15 -22.40
C ARG A 372 4.85 -0.13 -21.06
N ILE A 373 3.56 -0.45 -21.14
CA ILE A 373 2.76 -0.88 -20.00
C ILE A 373 2.26 -2.29 -20.29
N ILE A 374 2.64 -3.23 -19.43
CA ILE A 374 2.16 -4.62 -19.48
C ILE A 374 1.53 -4.93 -18.13
N MET A 375 0.23 -5.25 -18.13
CA MET A 375 -0.42 -5.95 -17.05
C MET A 375 -0.89 -7.30 -17.57
N LYS A 376 -0.39 -8.39 -16.98
CA LYS A 376 -0.63 -9.75 -17.41
C LYS A 376 -1.04 -10.61 -16.22
N ASP A 377 -2.10 -11.40 -16.40
CA ASP A 377 -2.63 -12.29 -15.36
C ASP A 377 -2.93 -11.58 -14.01
N CYS A 378 -3.18 -10.27 -14.05
CA CYS A 378 -3.56 -9.50 -12.87
C CYS A 378 -4.99 -9.84 -12.46
N LYS A 379 -5.32 -9.60 -11.18
CA LYS A 379 -6.63 -9.94 -10.62
C LYS A 379 -7.08 -8.84 -9.66
N GLY A 380 -8.38 -8.60 -9.58
CA GLY A 380 -8.92 -7.78 -8.52
C GLY A 380 -10.42 -7.86 -8.33
N ASP A 381 -10.88 -7.52 -7.13
CA ASP A 381 -12.30 -7.39 -6.82
C ASP A 381 -12.80 -5.94 -6.95
N VAL A 382 -14.10 -5.77 -6.75
CA VAL A 382 -14.79 -4.46 -6.71
C VAL A 382 -15.55 -4.29 -5.40
N ALA A 383 -15.00 -4.81 -4.30
CA ALA A 383 -15.71 -4.89 -3.01
C ALA A 383 -16.20 -3.52 -2.52
N TYR A 384 -15.34 -2.52 -2.62
CA TYR A 384 -15.64 -1.17 -2.14
C TYR A 384 -15.45 -0.09 -3.20
N ASN A 385 -14.58 -0.29 -4.21
CA ASN A 385 -14.19 0.77 -5.14
C ASN A 385 -13.84 0.27 -6.55
N PRO A 386 -13.63 1.17 -7.53
CA PRO A 386 -13.30 0.82 -8.90
C PRO A 386 -12.11 -0.11 -9.09
N LEU A 387 -12.22 -1.05 -10.03
CA LEU A 387 -11.08 -1.83 -10.49
C LEU A 387 -10.05 -0.93 -11.21
N PHE A 388 -10.49 -0.11 -12.17
CA PHE A 388 -9.62 0.77 -12.96
C PHE A 388 -9.84 2.26 -12.68
N ASN A 389 -8.75 3.04 -12.67
CA ASN A 389 -8.79 4.51 -12.68
C ASN A 389 -7.78 5.10 -13.68
N LEU A 390 -7.76 4.62 -14.93
CA LEU A 390 -6.68 4.94 -15.88
C LEU A 390 -6.70 6.37 -16.43
N THR A 391 -7.63 7.21 -15.97
CA THR A 391 -7.82 8.58 -16.50
C THR A 391 -7.02 9.64 -15.75
N ARG A 392 -6.27 9.30 -14.68
CA ARG A 392 -5.54 10.29 -13.89
C ARG A 392 -4.20 10.71 -14.50
N GLY A 393 -3.34 9.75 -14.85
CA GLY A 393 -2.00 10.04 -15.40
C GLY A 393 -1.98 10.21 -16.92
N ASP A 394 -0.81 10.12 -17.55
CA ASP A 394 -0.68 10.31 -19.00
C ASP A 394 -1.55 9.33 -19.80
N LEU A 395 -1.98 9.75 -21.00
CA LEU A 395 -2.81 8.91 -21.87
C LEU A 395 -1.99 7.70 -22.34
N PRO A 396 -2.34 6.46 -21.95
CA PRO A 396 -1.57 5.28 -22.33
C PRO A 396 -1.58 5.06 -23.85
N LYS A 397 -0.46 4.60 -24.41
CA LYS A 397 -0.34 4.25 -25.84
C LYS A 397 0.25 2.86 -26.01
N GLY A 398 -0.40 2.00 -26.78
CA GLY A 398 0.11 0.64 -27.04
C GLY A 398 0.14 -0.27 -25.80
N ALA A 399 -0.60 0.09 -24.75
CA ALA A 399 -0.58 -0.61 -23.47
C ALA A 399 -1.44 -1.88 -23.50
N THR A 400 -1.05 -2.89 -22.72
CA THR A 400 -1.84 -4.12 -22.51
C THR A 400 -2.30 -4.20 -21.06
N TYR A 401 -3.60 -4.31 -20.87
CA TYR A 401 -4.26 -4.43 -19.58
C TYR A 401 -5.07 -5.73 -19.52
N GLU A 402 -4.52 -6.76 -18.89
CA GLU A 402 -5.22 -8.02 -18.66
C GLU A 402 -5.53 -8.20 -17.18
N VAL A 403 -6.82 -8.25 -16.84
CA VAL A 403 -7.28 -8.40 -15.46
C VAL A 403 -8.42 -9.41 -15.36
N THR A 404 -8.35 -10.29 -14.38
CA THR A 404 -9.44 -11.19 -13.98
C THR A 404 -10.23 -10.58 -12.84
N LEU A 405 -11.54 -10.41 -13.04
CA LEU A 405 -12.48 -9.98 -12.01
C LEU A 405 -12.66 -11.09 -10.98
N LEU A 406 -12.49 -10.76 -9.72
CA LEU A 406 -12.74 -11.64 -8.59
C LEU A 406 -14.06 -11.30 -7.91
N SER A 407 -14.71 -12.30 -7.33
CA SER A 407 -15.86 -12.04 -6.46
C SER A 407 -15.41 -11.28 -5.21
N PRO A 408 -16.08 -10.17 -4.87
CA PRO A 408 -15.89 -9.53 -3.58
C PRO A 408 -16.08 -10.51 -2.41
N PRO A 409 -15.42 -10.29 -1.26
CA PRO A 409 -15.63 -11.10 -0.06
C PRO A 409 -17.12 -11.21 0.28
N GLU A 410 -17.53 -12.37 0.77
CA GLU A 410 -18.91 -12.57 1.21
C GLU A 410 -19.28 -11.57 2.32
N GLY A 411 -20.46 -10.97 2.22
CA GLY A 411 -20.92 -9.94 3.15
C GLY A 411 -20.37 -8.52 2.89
N SER A 412 -19.40 -8.34 1.99
CA SER A 412 -18.99 -7.00 1.56
C SER A 412 -20.16 -6.26 0.89
N LYS A 413 -20.28 -4.97 1.17
CA LYS A 413 -21.31 -4.10 0.59
C LYS A 413 -20.64 -3.09 -0.34
N PRO A 414 -21.04 -3.04 -1.62
CA PRO A 414 -20.57 -2.02 -2.54
C PRO A 414 -20.85 -0.60 -2.03
N THR A 415 -19.91 0.30 -2.27
CA THR A 415 -20.12 1.74 -2.08
C THR A 415 -20.69 2.36 -3.37
N PRO A 416 -21.18 3.62 -3.34
CA PRO A 416 -21.63 4.32 -4.55
C PRO A 416 -20.57 4.43 -5.66
N ARG A 417 -19.28 4.22 -5.33
CA ARG A 417 -18.18 4.27 -6.30
C ARG A 417 -17.80 2.89 -6.87
N SER A 418 -18.28 1.80 -6.27
CA SER A 418 -17.95 0.44 -6.69
C SER A 418 -18.35 0.20 -8.15
N SER A 419 -17.37 -0.14 -8.98
CA SER A 419 -17.55 -0.42 -10.41
C SER A 419 -16.31 -1.12 -10.99
N LEU A 420 -16.31 -1.47 -12.28
CA LEU A 420 -15.05 -1.81 -12.96
C LEU A 420 -14.21 -0.55 -13.26
N GLY A 421 -14.80 0.64 -13.14
CA GLY A 421 -14.07 1.90 -13.18
C GLY A 421 -14.01 2.55 -14.55
N LYS A 422 -12.84 3.13 -14.89
CA LYS A 422 -12.62 3.93 -16.10
C LYS A 422 -11.35 3.51 -16.83
N ILE A 423 -11.46 3.33 -18.15
CA ILE A 423 -10.32 3.06 -19.05
C ILE A 423 -10.20 4.11 -20.17
N CYS A 424 -8.98 4.39 -20.61
CA CYS A 424 -8.65 5.29 -21.72
C CYS A 424 -7.32 4.89 -22.38
N GLY A 425 -7.04 5.41 -23.57
CA GLY A 425 -5.77 5.17 -24.25
C GLY A 425 -5.86 5.17 -25.78
N HIS A 426 -4.73 5.00 -26.44
CA HIS A 426 -4.63 4.89 -27.90
C HIS A 426 -3.91 3.60 -28.27
N LYS A 427 -4.51 2.78 -29.15
CA LYS A 427 -3.96 1.47 -29.55
C LYS A 427 -3.70 0.55 -28.35
N CYS A 428 -4.53 0.64 -27.31
CA CYS A 428 -4.43 -0.20 -26.13
C CYS A 428 -5.25 -1.48 -26.31
N THR A 429 -4.87 -2.52 -25.57
CA THR A 429 -5.61 -3.78 -25.47
C THR A 429 -6.08 -3.98 -24.04
N PHE A 430 -7.38 -4.16 -23.87
CA PHE A 430 -8.01 -4.47 -22.59
C PHE A 430 -8.60 -5.86 -22.65
N ILE A 431 -8.21 -6.74 -21.73
CA ILE A 431 -8.73 -8.10 -21.60
C ILE A 431 -9.29 -8.22 -20.19
N ILE A 432 -10.61 -8.38 -20.09
CA ILE A 432 -11.33 -8.44 -18.83
C ILE A 432 -11.89 -9.85 -18.72
N LYS A 433 -11.23 -10.68 -17.91
CA LYS A 433 -11.65 -12.06 -17.66
C LYS A 433 -12.66 -12.11 -16.52
N ASP A 434 -13.60 -13.03 -16.60
CA ASP A 434 -14.53 -13.32 -15.51
C ASP A 434 -13.99 -14.47 -14.65
N GLY A 435 -13.50 -14.15 -13.46
CA GLY A 435 -13.15 -15.13 -12.43
C GLY A 435 -14.13 -15.11 -11.27
N THR A 436 -15.30 -14.46 -11.43
CA THR A 436 -16.28 -14.37 -10.37
C THR A 436 -16.98 -15.71 -10.18
N THR A 437 -17.14 -16.13 -8.93
CA THR A 437 -17.92 -17.33 -8.55
C THR A 437 -19.35 -16.97 -8.16
N ARG A 438 -19.65 -15.68 -8.07
CA ARG A 438 -20.94 -15.09 -7.75
C ARG A 438 -21.16 -13.85 -8.63
N PRO A 439 -22.39 -13.59 -9.11
CA PRO A 439 -22.68 -12.38 -9.84
C PRO A 439 -22.31 -11.12 -9.05
N LEU A 440 -21.70 -10.15 -9.73
CA LEU A 440 -21.52 -8.80 -9.18
C LEU A 440 -22.88 -8.09 -9.09
N ALA A 441 -23.03 -7.20 -8.11
CA ALA A 441 -24.25 -6.40 -7.99
C ALA A 441 -24.47 -5.56 -9.26
N GLU A 442 -25.72 -5.46 -9.72
CA GLU A 442 -26.07 -4.78 -10.99
C GLU A 442 -25.51 -3.34 -11.05
N GLY A 443 -25.63 -2.60 -9.95
CA GLY A 443 -25.10 -1.23 -9.81
C GLY A 443 -23.57 -1.12 -9.73
N THR A 444 -22.82 -2.22 -9.84
CA THR A 444 -21.35 -2.26 -9.83
C THR A 444 -20.78 -2.90 -11.10
N ASN A 445 -21.59 -3.66 -11.83
CA ASN A 445 -21.11 -4.49 -12.93
C ASN A 445 -21.07 -3.70 -14.25
N TYR A 446 -20.33 -2.58 -14.26
CA TYR A 446 -20.17 -1.74 -15.45
C TYR A 446 -18.77 -1.13 -15.54
N LEU A 447 -18.33 -0.89 -16.78
CA LEU A 447 -17.06 -0.24 -17.12
C LEU A 447 -17.29 0.98 -18.02
N ASN A 448 -16.72 2.12 -17.62
CA ASN A 448 -16.69 3.32 -18.45
C ASN A 448 -15.47 3.31 -19.36
N CYS A 449 -15.73 3.41 -20.67
CA CYS A 449 -14.70 3.46 -21.69
C CYS A 449 -14.64 4.88 -22.27
N GLY A 450 -13.51 5.57 -22.13
CA GLY A 450 -13.38 6.98 -22.47
C GLY A 450 -13.94 7.93 -21.39
N GLY A 451 -14.58 9.02 -21.81
CA GLY A 451 -15.16 10.03 -20.92
C GLY A 451 -14.21 11.21 -20.71
N ASP A 452 -13.56 11.27 -19.55
CA ASP A 452 -12.63 12.36 -19.19
C ASP A 452 -11.40 12.40 -20.12
N LYS A 453 -11.02 11.23 -20.65
CA LYS A 453 -9.94 11.04 -21.63
C LYS A 453 -10.42 10.16 -22.77
N GLU A 454 -9.78 10.29 -23.92
CA GLU A 454 -10.18 9.54 -25.12
C GLU A 454 -9.79 8.06 -25.06
N LEU A 455 -10.51 7.24 -25.81
CA LEU A 455 -10.16 5.85 -26.07
C LEU A 455 -10.23 5.61 -27.58
N THR A 456 -9.09 5.42 -28.24
CA THR A 456 -9.04 5.38 -29.71
C THR A 456 -8.25 4.18 -30.21
N ASP A 457 -8.67 3.65 -31.36
CA ASP A 457 -7.98 2.56 -32.09
C ASP A 457 -7.61 1.36 -31.20
N SER A 458 -8.42 1.10 -30.17
CA SER A 458 -8.12 0.15 -29.10
C SER A 458 -9.00 -1.10 -29.20
N THR A 459 -8.58 -2.18 -28.55
CA THR A 459 -9.35 -3.42 -28.45
C THR A 459 -9.81 -3.63 -27.02
N ILE A 460 -11.10 -3.94 -26.85
CA ILE A 460 -11.67 -4.38 -25.57
C ILE A 460 -12.23 -5.80 -25.77
N ASP A 461 -11.68 -6.77 -25.04
CA ASP A 461 -12.21 -8.13 -24.91
C ASP A 461 -12.78 -8.32 -23.50
N ASN A 462 -14.08 -8.02 -23.36
CA ASN A 462 -14.84 -8.21 -22.13
C ASN A 462 -15.47 -9.60 -22.10
N GLN A 463 -14.87 -10.50 -21.33
CA GLN A 463 -15.34 -11.87 -21.13
C GLN A 463 -16.29 -11.99 -19.92
N SER A 464 -16.53 -10.89 -19.22
CA SER A 464 -17.47 -10.79 -18.09
C SER A 464 -18.86 -10.34 -18.53
N THR A 465 -19.81 -10.41 -17.61
CA THR A 465 -21.18 -9.90 -17.80
C THR A 465 -21.29 -8.39 -17.64
N ALA A 466 -20.18 -7.69 -17.34
CA ALA A 466 -20.20 -6.25 -17.10
C ALA A 466 -20.70 -5.46 -18.32
N LYS A 467 -21.55 -4.45 -18.07
CA LYS A 467 -21.98 -3.48 -19.08
C LYS A 467 -20.80 -2.61 -19.49
N LEU A 468 -20.55 -2.48 -20.80
CA LEU A 468 -19.61 -1.49 -21.33
C LEU A 468 -20.36 -0.23 -21.73
N ILE A 469 -19.90 0.92 -21.23
CA ILE A 469 -20.42 2.24 -21.62
C ILE A 469 -19.32 2.95 -22.41
N LEU A 470 -19.48 3.04 -23.73
CA LEU A 470 -18.55 3.74 -24.60
C LEU A 470 -19.01 5.19 -24.72
N HIS A 471 -18.19 6.11 -24.22
CA HIS A 471 -18.47 7.55 -24.27
C HIS A 471 -18.23 8.13 -25.68
N LYS A 472 -18.69 9.36 -25.91
CA LYS A 472 -18.61 10.06 -27.21
C LYS A 472 -17.20 10.15 -27.81
N ASN A 473 -16.17 10.12 -26.99
CA ASN A 473 -14.77 10.19 -27.39
C ASN A 473 -14.11 8.80 -27.56
N VAL A 474 -14.91 7.73 -27.56
CA VAL A 474 -14.47 6.39 -27.96
C VAL A 474 -14.57 6.28 -29.48
N ARG A 475 -13.45 6.04 -30.15
CA ARG A 475 -13.39 6.02 -31.62
C ARG A 475 -12.61 4.84 -32.17
N ASN A 476 -13.08 4.28 -33.28
CA ASN A 476 -12.38 3.25 -34.05
C ASN A 476 -11.94 2.03 -33.22
N CYS A 477 -12.67 1.72 -32.14
CA CYS A 477 -12.32 0.61 -31.27
C CYS A 477 -12.97 -0.70 -31.73
N THR A 478 -12.32 -1.83 -31.47
CA THR A 478 -12.92 -3.17 -31.63
C THR A 478 -13.35 -3.69 -30.26
N ILE A 479 -14.65 -3.95 -30.12
CA ILE A 479 -15.26 -4.34 -28.85
C ILE A 479 -15.83 -5.74 -29.00
N ARG A 480 -15.35 -6.67 -28.16
CA ARG A 480 -15.91 -8.01 -28.01
C ARG A 480 -16.42 -8.11 -26.59
N SER A 481 -17.71 -8.32 -26.40
CA SER A 481 -18.31 -8.28 -25.07
C SER A 481 -19.34 -9.38 -24.87
N LYS A 482 -19.24 -10.10 -23.75
CA LYS A 482 -20.30 -10.99 -23.25
C LYS A 482 -21.40 -10.19 -22.55
N GLY A 483 -21.04 -9.12 -21.84
CA GLY A 483 -21.99 -8.16 -21.27
C GLY A 483 -22.54 -7.17 -22.31
N PRO A 484 -23.62 -6.42 -21.99
CA PRO A 484 -24.22 -5.46 -22.91
C PRO A 484 -23.27 -4.29 -23.21
N VAL A 485 -23.41 -3.69 -24.41
CA VAL A 485 -22.62 -2.52 -24.85
C VAL A 485 -23.54 -1.36 -25.17
N GLU A 486 -23.31 -0.22 -24.53
CA GLU A 486 -23.90 1.07 -24.87
C GLU A 486 -22.85 1.88 -25.62
N ASP A 487 -23.02 2.03 -26.94
CA ASP A 487 -22.06 2.71 -27.80
C ASP A 487 -22.52 4.12 -28.17
N ASN A 488 -21.98 5.12 -27.47
CA ASN A 488 -22.17 6.53 -27.82
C ASN A 488 -20.98 7.10 -28.63
N GLY A 489 -20.02 6.25 -29.01
CA GLY A 489 -18.83 6.62 -29.76
C GLY A 489 -19.06 6.64 -31.27
N SER A 490 -17.96 6.61 -32.04
CA SER A 490 -18.04 6.60 -33.51
C SER A 490 -16.98 5.70 -34.14
N GLY A 491 -17.35 5.01 -35.23
CA GLY A 491 -16.45 4.10 -35.94
C GLY A 491 -16.07 2.84 -35.15
N ASN A 492 -16.75 2.56 -34.03
CA ASN A 492 -16.50 1.38 -33.23
C ASN A 492 -17.14 0.15 -33.89
N ARG A 493 -16.47 -1.00 -33.76
CA ARG A 493 -16.99 -2.30 -34.18
C ARG A 493 -17.34 -3.11 -32.94
N VAL A 494 -18.63 -3.26 -32.67
CA VAL A 494 -19.15 -4.04 -31.54
C VAL A 494 -19.53 -5.45 -31.98
N ILE A 495 -19.03 -6.45 -31.23
CA ILE A 495 -19.30 -7.87 -31.42
C ILE A 495 -19.81 -8.41 -30.08
N GLN A 496 -21.11 -8.69 -30.01
CA GLN A 496 -21.73 -9.36 -28.86
C GLN A 496 -21.37 -10.86 -28.90
N ARG A 497 -20.97 -11.42 -27.76
CA ARG A 497 -20.66 -12.85 -27.59
C ARG A 497 -21.73 -13.60 -26.82
#